data_AF-A0A1W9T3U1-F1
#
_entry.id   AF-A0A1W9T3U1-F1
#
_cell.length_a   1.000
_cell.length_b   1.000
_cell.length_c   1.000
_cell.angle_alpha   90.00
_cell.angle_beta   90.00
_cell.angle_gamma   90.00
#
_symmetry.space_group_name_H-M   'P 1'
#
loop_
_entity.id
_entity.type
_entity.pdbx_description
1 polymer ?
#
loop_
_entity_poly.entity_id
_entity_poly.type
_entity_poly.pdbx_seq_one_letter_code
_entity_poly.pdbx_strand_id
1 'polypeptide(L)'
;MAYTVNNKLQTIYIVQEYYLLAKERGITTKRIWQDVNSLYPMHISTFYNYLSINARAKLKQLGTDFNELEKKKNYVIETLQGTKNTTAKHYRGETNRVF
;
A
#
# COMPACT_ATOMS: atom_id res chain seq x y z
N MET A 1 -5.92 -19.42 -8.82
CA MET A 1 -5.30 -18.08 -8.69
C MET A 1 -4.10 -18.19 -7.76
N ALA A 2 -2.91 -17.98 -8.28
CA ALA A 2 -1.68 -18.02 -7.51
C ALA A 2 -1.64 -16.83 -6.54
N TYR A 3 -2.22 -17.02 -5.34
CA TYR A 3 -1.73 -16.35 -4.13
C TYR A 3 -0.32 -16.89 -3.83
N THR A 4 0.61 -16.70 -4.76
CA THR A 4 1.99 -17.14 -4.60
C THR A 4 2.58 -16.38 -3.43
N VAL A 5 3.37 -17.10 -2.64
CA VAL A 5 4.14 -16.56 -1.52
C VAL A 5 4.83 -15.24 -1.91
N ASN A 6 5.28 -15.12 -3.17
CA ASN A 6 5.83 -13.90 -3.75
C ASN A 6 4.89 -12.69 -3.68
N ASN A 7 3.64 -12.80 -4.16
CA ASN A 7 2.67 -11.70 -4.13
C ASN A 7 2.38 -11.24 -2.70
N LYS A 8 2.28 -12.18 -1.75
CA LYS A 8 2.08 -11.86 -0.33
C LYS A 8 3.28 -11.12 0.25
N LEU A 9 4.50 -11.55 -0.07
CA LEU A 9 5.73 -10.88 0.34
C LEU A 9 5.86 -9.47 -0.26
N GLN A 10 5.45 -9.27 -1.51
CA GLN A 10 5.40 -7.94 -2.13
C GLN A 10 4.44 -7.00 -1.39
N THR A 11 3.24 -7.46 -1.04
CA THR A 11 2.30 -6.66 -0.23
C THR A 11 2.91 -6.31 1.13
N ILE A 12 3.53 -7.27 1.82
CA ILE A 12 4.20 -7.03 3.10
C ILE A 12 5.28 -5.94 2.93
N TYR A 13 6.12 -6.05 1.90
CA TYR A 13 7.15 -5.07 1.61
C TYR A 13 6.58 -3.66 1.40
N ILE A 14 5.55 -3.52 0.58
CA ILE A 14 4.90 -2.22 0.31
C ILE A 14 4.31 -1.62 1.60
N VAL A 15 3.67 -2.44 2.44
CA VAL A 15 3.12 -2.00 3.74
C VAL A 15 4.23 -1.52 4.68
N GLN A 16 5.37 -2.20 4.71
CA GLN A 16 6.52 -1.79 5.53
C GLN A 16 7.10 -0.45 5.07
N GLU A 17 7.28 -0.27 3.77
CA GLU A 17 7.80 0.98 3.20
C GLU A 17 6.85 2.15 3.48
N TYR A 18 5.54 1.94 3.31
CA TYR A 18 4.54 2.95 3.67
C TYR A 18 4.56 3.28 5.17
N TYR A 19 4.71 2.27 6.04
CA TYR A 19 4.82 2.46 7.47
C TYR A 19 6.02 3.34 7.84
N LEU A 20 7.20 3.10 7.25
CA LEU A 20 8.39 3.90 7.50
C LEU A 20 8.19 5.36 7.08
N LEU A 21 7.71 5.59 5.86
CA LEU A 21 7.43 6.94 5.34
C LEU A 21 6.38 7.69 6.18
N ALA A 22 5.32 7.00 6.60
CA ALA A 22 4.27 7.60 7.42
C ALA A 22 4.75 7.89 8.85
N LYS A 23 5.65 7.05 9.39
CA LYS A 23 6.29 7.28 10.69
C LYS A 23 7.20 8.50 10.68
N GLU A 24 7.99 8.70 9.63
CA GLU A 24 8.81 9.90 9.45
C GLU A 24 7.95 11.18 9.43
N ARG A 25 6.72 11.08 8.92
CA ARG A 25 5.72 12.16 8.92
C ARG A 25 4.94 12.31 10.24
N GLY A 26 5.30 11.56 11.29
CA GLY A 26 4.63 11.62 12.59
C GLY A 26 3.25 10.98 12.65
N ILE A 27 2.86 10.17 11.65
CA ILE A 27 1.55 9.51 11.63
C ILE A 27 1.53 8.36 12.64
N THR A 28 0.44 8.24 13.40
CA THR A 28 0.28 7.17 14.38
C THR A 28 0.11 5.80 13.73
N THR A 29 0.64 4.76 14.36
CA THR A 29 0.55 3.38 13.84
C THR A 29 -0.90 2.94 13.59
N LYS A 30 -1.84 3.35 14.47
CA LYS A 30 -3.27 3.07 14.29
C LYS A 30 -3.81 3.70 13.00
N ARG A 31 -3.41 4.94 12.68
CA ARG A 31 -3.84 5.61 11.46
C ARG A 31 -3.21 4.97 10.22
N ILE A 32 -1.93 4.60 10.29
CA ILE A 32 -1.24 3.88 9.22
C ILE A 32 -1.97 2.57 8.90
N TRP A 33 -2.33 1.80 9.93
CA TRP A 33 -3.11 0.57 9.74
C TRP A 33 -4.46 0.84 9.09
N GLN A 34 -5.20 1.87 9.51
CA GLN A 34 -6.49 2.23 8.90
C GLN A 34 -6.34 2.56 7.40
N ASP A 35 -5.32 3.35 7.06
CA ASP A 35 -5.03 3.71 5.67
C ASP A 35 -4.69 2.44 4.86
N VAL A 36 -3.79 1.59 5.37
CA VAL A 36 -3.43 0.31 4.72
C VAL A 36 -4.62 -0.64 4.58
N ASN A 37 -5.48 -0.75 5.60
CA ASN A 37 -6.64 -1.63 5.63
C ASN A 37 -7.70 -1.28 4.58
N SER A 38 -7.73 -0.01 4.12
CA SER A 38 -8.62 0.41 3.03
C SER A 38 -8.27 -0.22 1.68
N LEU A 39 -6.99 -0.54 1.46
CA LEU A 39 -6.49 -1.12 0.21
C LEU A 39 -6.19 -2.61 0.36
N TYR A 40 -5.74 -3.02 1.53
CA TYR A 40 -5.43 -4.40 1.88
C TYR A 40 -6.18 -4.78 3.15
N PRO A 41 -7.44 -5.25 3.04
CA PRO A 41 -8.23 -5.64 4.19
C PRO A 41 -7.48 -6.67 5.06
N MET A 42 -7.15 -6.30 6.28
CA MET A 42 -6.40 -7.13 7.21
C MET A 42 -6.68 -6.76 8.67
N HIS A 43 -6.65 -7.76 9.53
CA HIS A 43 -6.75 -7.53 10.97
C HIS A 43 -5.50 -6.78 11.48
N ILE A 44 -5.64 -6.01 12.57
CA ILE A 44 -4.55 -5.21 13.12
C ILE A 44 -3.35 -6.08 13.58
N SER A 45 -3.62 -7.30 14.08
CA SER A 45 -2.54 -8.25 14.43
C SER A 45 -1.76 -8.71 13.19
N THR A 46 -2.44 -8.90 12.04
CA THR A 46 -1.78 -9.23 10.78
C THR A 46 -0.88 -8.10 10.32
N PHE A 47 -1.30 -6.85 10.47
CA PHE A 47 -0.48 -5.69 10.19
C PHE A 47 0.79 -5.64 11.04
N TYR A 48 0.69 -5.87 12.36
CA TYR A 48 1.87 -5.96 13.21
C TYR A 48 2.79 -7.12 12.82
N ASN A 49 2.23 -8.27 12.46
CA ASN A 49 3.02 -9.39 11.94
C ASN A 49 3.76 -9.02 10.66
N TYR A 50 3.16 -8.24 9.76
CA TYR A 50 3.82 -7.78 8.54
C TYR A 50 5.06 -6.93 8.85
N LEU A 51 5.02 -6.09 9.89
CA LEU A 51 6.17 -5.29 10.31
C LEU A 51 7.35 -6.14 10.78
N SER A 52 7.11 -7.32 11.36
CA SER A 52 8.16 -8.23 11.83
C SER A 52 8.81 -9.11 10.75
N ILE A 53 8.23 -9.20 9.55
CA ILE A 53 8.71 -10.10 8.49
C ILE A 53 9.84 -9.42 7.71
N ASN A 54 10.97 -10.10 7.50
CA ASN A 54 12.00 -9.59 6.60
C ASN A 54 11.65 -9.84 5.12
N ALA A 55 10.64 -9.11 4.62
CA ALA A 55 10.09 -9.31 3.28
C ALA A 55 11.12 -9.00 2.19
N ARG A 56 11.91 -7.93 2.35
CA ARG A 56 12.96 -7.53 1.40
C ARG A 56 13.98 -8.65 1.17
N ALA A 57 14.48 -9.28 2.23
CA ALA A 57 15.44 -10.39 2.10
C ALA A 57 14.82 -11.60 1.39
N LYS A 58 13.58 -11.95 1.74
CA LYS A 58 12.85 -13.07 1.11
C LYS A 58 12.56 -12.82 -0.38
N LEU A 59 12.17 -11.61 -0.75
CA LEU A 59 11.93 -11.23 -2.15
C LEU A 59 13.22 -11.27 -2.98
N LYS A 60 14.35 -10.87 -2.39
CA LYS A 60 15.67 -10.98 -3.01
C LYS A 60 16.06 -12.44 -3.25
N GLN A 61 15.81 -13.33 -2.29
CA GLN A 61 16.04 -14.77 -2.47
C GLN A 61 15.18 -15.39 -3.58
N LEU A 62 13.97 -14.88 -3.78
CA LEU A 62 13.05 -15.32 -4.83
C LEU A 62 13.37 -14.73 -6.21
N GLY A 63 14.42 -13.90 -6.35
CA GLY A 63 14.77 -13.27 -7.62
C GLY A 63 13.74 -12.23 -8.10
N THR A 64 13.04 -11.57 -7.16
CA THR A 64 12.03 -10.56 -7.51
C THR A 64 12.69 -9.36 -8.20
N ASP A 65 12.11 -8.89 -9.29
CA ASP A 65 12.51 -7.63 -9.91
C ASP A 65 12.09 -6.45 -9.02
N PHE A 66 13.08 -5.82 -8.37
CA PHE A 66 12.84 -4.68 -7.51
C PHE A 66 12.45 -3.42 -8.29
N ASN A 67 12.80 -3.28 -9.58
CA ASN A 67 12.40 -2.11 -10.36
C ASN A 67 10.89 -2.09 -10.60
N GLU A 68 10.31 -3.23 -10.94
CA GLU A 68 8.85 -3.37 -11.07
C GLU A 68 8.15 -3.24 -9.71
N LEU A 69 8.73 -3.81 -8.66
CA LEU A 69 8.19 -3.71 -7.31
C LEU A 69 8.18 -2.27 -6.80
N GLU A 70 9.22 -1.48 -7.07
CA GLU A 70 9.30 -0.06 -6.72
C GLU A 70 8.22 0.76 -7.43
N LYS A 71 7.96 0.50 -8.71
CA LYS A 71 6.84 1.15 -9.43
C LYS A 71 5.49 0.83 -8.77
N LYS A 72 5.24 -0.44 -8.47
CA LYS A 72 4.02 -0.90 -7.80
C LYS A 72 3.88 -0.29 -6.41
N LYS A 73 4.98 -0.21 -5.65
CA LYS A 73 5.05 0.43 -4.35
C LYS A 73 4.63 1.90 -4.45
N ASN A 74 5.24 2.66 -5.36
CA ASN A 74 4.97 4.09 -5.51
C ASN A 74 3.50 4.34 -5.86
N TYR A 75 2.94 3.59 -6.81
CA TYR A 75 1.52 3.66 -7.15
C TYR A 75 0.59 3.43 -5.94
N VAL A 76 0.91 2.42 -5.13
CA VAL A 76 0.13 2.10 -3.91
C VAL A 76 0.25 3.22 -2.88
N ILE A 77 1.45 3.73 -2.64
CA ILE A 77 1.70 4.81 -1.70
C ILE A 77 0.98 6.09 -2.13
N GLU A 78 1.02 6.44 -3.41
CA GLU A 78 0.28 7.55 -3.99
C GLU A 78 -1.22 7.37 -3.80
N THR A 79 -1.75 6.16 -3.99
CA THR A 79 -3.17 5.86 -3.75
C THR A 79 -3.57 6.03 -2.27
N LEU A 80 -2.72 5.57 -1.35
CA LEU A 80 -2.91 5.70 0.10
C LEU A 80 -2.78 7.15 0.60
N GLN A 81 -2.01 7.99 -0.10
CA GLN A 81 -1.90 9.42 0.19
C GLN A 81 -3.02 10.23 -0.49
N GLY A 82 -3.37 9.87 -1.72
CA GLY A 82 -4.38 10.52 -2.56
C GLY A 82 -5.81 10.28 -2.10
N THR A 83 -6.09 9.18 -1.38
CA THR A 83 -7.36 8.98 -0.65
C THR A 83 -7.60 10.00 0.46
N LYS A 84 -6.57 10.75 0.89
CA LYS A 84 -6.74 11.93 1.77
C LYS A 84 -6.91 13.25 1.02
N ASN A 85 -6.64 13.28 -0.29
CA ASN A 85 -6.73 14.49 -1.15
C ASN A 85 -7.80 14.38 -2.25
N THR A 86 -8.76 13.46 -2.12
CA THR A 86 -9.93 13.36 -2.99
C THR A 86 -11.21 13.35 -2.13
N THR A 87 -11.90 14.46 -1.88
CA THR A 87 -12.66 15.22 -2.90
C THR A 87 -12.25 14.85 -4.32
N ALA A 88 -12.71 13.68 -4.76
CA ALA A 88 -12.59 13.18 -6.13
C ALA A 88 -13.39 14.06 -7.10
N LYS A 89 -13.04 15.34 -7.23
CA LYS A 89 -13.32 16.11 -8.43
C LYS A 89 -12.24 15.75 -9.44
N HIS A 90 -12.39 14.62 -10.13
CA HIS A 90 -11.92 14.40 -11.52
C HIS A 90 -12.14 12.96 -12.03
N TYR A 91 -13.20 12.27 -11.60
CA TYR A 91 -13.77 11.13 -12.34
C TYR A 91 -15.29 11.17 -12.32
N ARG A 92 -15.88 12.38 -12.40
CA ARG A 92 -17.29 12.56 -12.74
C ARG A 92 -17.35 13.07 -14.17
N GLY A 93 -17.10 12.16 -15.10
CA GLY A 93 -17.76 12.27 -16.40
C GLY A 93 -19.27 12.29 -16.15
N GLU A 94 -19.96 13.10 -16.95
CA GLU A 94 -21.41 13.08 -17.14
C GLU A 94 -22.24 13.66 -15.99
N THR A 95 -22.50 14.97 -16.05
CA THR A 95 -23.79 15.53 -16.49
C THR A 95 -23.71 17.05 -16.31
N ASN A 96 -23.47 17.77 -17.39
CA ASN A 96 -23.99 19.12 -17.57
C ASN A 96 -24.25 19.29 -19.08
N ARG A 97 -25.30 18.60 -19.55
CA ARG A 97 -26.10 19.07 -20.69
C ARG A 97 -26.97 20.19 -20.12
N VAL A 98 -26.65 21.45 -20.44
CA VAL A 98 -27.25 22.28 -21.50
C VAL A 98 -28.74 22.56 -21.25
N PHE A 99 -29.03 23.87 -21.14
CA PHE A 99 -30.30 24.59 -20.97
C PHE A 99 -30.85 24.74 -19.55
#